data_AF-A0A963H6V2-F1
#
_entry.id   AF-A0A963H6V2-F1
#
_cell.length_a   1.000
_cell.length_b   1.000
_cell.length_c   1.000
_cell.angle_alpha   90.00
_cell.angle_beta   90.00
_cell.angle_gamma   90.00
#
_symmetry.space_group_name_H-M   'P 1'
#
loop_
_entity.id
_entity.type
_entity.pdbx_description
1 polymer ?
#
loop_
_entity_poly.entity_id
_entity_poly.type
_entity_poly.pdbx_seq_one_letter_code
_entity_poly.pdbx_strand_id
1 'polypeptide(L)'
;MRYLARIIVALTFGLPLMAAAQSPPSEYQLKAAFLLNFARYAEWPSLPSGSLKVCLYGRDPFGAALSSLEHRQVQGREVKVVLLGSIEQASACQLLFISDSEERRSATLLRSLAGTPVLTVSDMEGFVDEGGGIG
;
A
#
# COMPACT_ATOMS: atom_id res chain seq x y z
N MET A 1 44.05 33.61 52.68
CA MET A 1 43.38 32.55 53.45
C MET A 1 41.89 32.83 53.45
N ARG A 2 40.93 32.00 53.04
CA ARG A 2 40.87 30.62 52.55
C ARG A 2 39.58 30.52 51.71
N TYR A 3 39.71 29.85 50.58
CA TYR A 3 38.70 29.29 49.70
C TYR A 3 37.32 29.04 50.31
N LEU A 4 36.28 29.62 49.73
CA LEU A 4 34.96 29.01 49.70
C LEU A 4 34.35 29.22 48.32
N ALA A 5 34.93 28.52 47.34
CA ALA A 5 34.28 28.21 46.08
C ALA A 5 33.00 27.42 46.41
N ARG A 6 31.84 28.08 46.28
CA ARG A 6 30.55 27.40 46.29
C ARG A 6 30.43 26.64 44.98
N ILE A 7 30.81 25.37 45.03
CA ILE A 7 30.58 24.40 43.96
C ILE A 7 29.07 24.26 43.80
N ILE A 8 28.52 24.90 42.76
CA ILE A 8 27.19 24.58 42.26
C ILE A 8 27.36 23.26 41.51
N VAL A 9 27.09 22.15 42.18
CA VAL A 9 26.92 20.85 41.51
C VAL A 9 25.60 20.94 40.74
N ALA A 10 25.68 21.38 39.49
CA ALA A 10 24.58 21.23 38.55
C ALA A 10 24.47 19.73 38.22
N LEU A 11 23.59 19.05 38.94
CA LEU A 11 23.19 17.67 38.68
C LEU A 11 22.34 17.66 37.40
N THR A 12 22.96 17.76 36.22
CA THR A 12 22.28 17.49 34.95
C THR A 12 22.08 15.98 34.85
N PHE A 13 21.02 15.52 35.51
CA PHE A 13 20.46 14.19 35.32
C PHE A 13 20.13 14.03 33.83
N GLY A 14 20.89 13.18 33.15
CA GLY A 14 20.60 12.80 31.78
C GLY A 14 19.21 12.18 31.72
N LEU A 15 18.25 12.92 31.14
CA LEU A 15 16.97 12.37 30.75
C LEU A 15 17.26 11.23 29.77
N PRO A 16 16.84 9.98 30.04
CA PRO A 16 16.95 8.94 29.05
C PRO A 16 16.01 9.34 27.92
N LEU A 17 16.56 9.64 26.74
CA LEU A 17 15.78 9.62 25.52
C LEU A 17 15.27 8.19 25.39
N MET A 18 14.01 7.97 25.76
CA MET A 18 13.28 6.77 25.40
C MET A 18 13.15 6.81 23.88
N ALA A 19 14.14 6.23 23.19
CA ALA A 19 14.04 5.94 21.78
C ALA A 19 12.90 4.93 21.63
N ALA A 20 11.75 5.39 21.17
CA ALA A 20 10.66 4.49 20.79
C ALA A 20 11.19 3.60 19.66
N ALA A 21 11.47 2.34 19.99
CA ALA A 21 11.82 1.34 19.00
C ALA A 21 10.61 1.14 18.09
N GLN A 22 10.65 1.72 16.90
CA GLN A 22 9.65 1.46 15.87
C GLN A 22 9.90 0.03 15.37
N SER A 23 8.90 -0.84 15.53
CA SER A 23 8.94 -2.17 14.91
C SER A 23 9.15 -2.02 13.40
N PRO A 24 9.97 -2.87 12.77
CA PRO A 24 10.12 -2.84 11.32
C PRO A 24 8.74 -3.02 10.66
N PRO A 25 8.50 -2.37 9.52
CA PRO A 25 7.22 -2.48 8.84
C PRO A 25 6.94 -3.95 8.48
N SER A 26 5.68 -4.35 8.58
CA SER A 26 5.26 -5.68 8.15
C SER A 26 5.48 -5.85 6.64
N GLU A 27 5.56 -7.09 6.17
CA GLU A 27 5.71 -7.40 4.75
C GLU A 27 4.64 -6.69 3.90
N TYR A 28 3.37 -6.72 4.33
CA TYR A 28 2.28 -6.03 3.65
C TYR A 28 2.38 -4.50 3.69
N GLN A 29 2.96 -3.91 4.76
CA GLN A 29 3.25 -2.48 4.77
C GLN A 29 4.27 -2.09 3.71
N LEU A 30 5.26 -2.95 3.44
CA LEU A 30 6.19 -2.76 2.34
C LEU A 30 5.51 -2.96 0.98
N LYS A 31 4.70 -4.02 0.82
CA LYS A 31 3.93 -4.30 -0.41
C LYS A 31 2.99 -3.15 -0.80
N ALA A 32 2.34 -2.50 0.17
CA ALA A 32 1.45 -1.36 -0.10
C ALA A 32 2.16 -0.24 -0.86
N ALA A 33 3.42 0.07 -0.51
CA ALA A 33 4.20 1.10 -1.19
C ALA A 33 4.50 0.73 -2.66
N PHE A 34 4.64 -0.56 -2.98
CA PHE A 34 4.84 -1.01 -4.35
C PHE A 34 3.61 -0.76 -5.23
N LEU A 35 2.39 -0.82 -4.68
CA LEU A 35 1.16 -0.53 -5.45
C LEU A 35 1.19 0.88 -6.06
N LEU A 36 1.69 1.88 -5.32
CA LEU A 36 1.87 3.24 -5.85
C LEU A 36 2.92 3.31 -6.95
N ASN A 37 4.00 2.54 -6.82
CA ASN A 37 5.04 2.50 -7.85
C ASN A 37 4.49 1.87 -9.13
N PHE A 38 3.80 0.73 -9.04
CA PHE A 38 3.14 0.11 -10.17
C PHE A 38 2.17 1.09 -10.84
N ALA A 39 1.35 1.79 -10.06
CA ALA A 39 0.43 2.77 -10.61
C ALA A 39 1.14 3.97 -11.27
N ARG A 40 2.34 4.34 -10.82
CA ARG A 40 3.12 5.43 -11.40
C ARG A 40 3.70 5.08 -12.77
N TYR A 41 4.06 3.81 -12.99
CA TYR A 41 4.71 3.34 -14.21
C TYR A 41 3.76 2.66 -15.19
N ALA A 42 2.54 2.33 -14.77
CA ALA A 42 1.53 1.81 -15.66
C ALA A 42 0.98 2.89 -16.59
N GLU A 43 0.72 2.50 -17.84
CA GLU A 43 0.05 3.32 -18.82
C GLU A 43 -1.37 2.79 -19.03
N TRP A 44 -2.36 3.70 -18.96
CA TRP A 44 -3.75 3.38 -19.24
C TRP A 44 -4.20 4.08 -20.52
N PRO A 45 -5.05 3.44 -21.36
CA PRO A 45 -5.58 4.07 -22.57
C PRO A 45 -6.32 5.38 -22.28
N SER A 46 -6.97 5.47 -21.12
CA SER A 46 -7.56 6.68 -20.60
C SER A 46 -7.49 6.68 -19.08
N LEU A 47 -7.23 7.85 -18.51
CA LEU A 47 -7.29 8.05 -17.07
C LEU A 47 -8.58 8.80 -16.69
N PRO A 48 -9.22 8.45 -15.57
CA PRO A 48 -10.38 9.19 -15.08
C PRO A 48 -10.00 10.64 -14.81
N SER A 49 -10.93 11.58 -14.98
CA SER A 49 -10.69 13.01 -14.69
C SER A 49 -10.53 13.29 -13.18
N GLY A 50 -11.09 12.44 -12.32
CA GLY A 50 -11.09 12.60 -10.87
C GLY A 50 -9.89 11.94 -10.17
N SER A 51 -10.14 10.81 -9.52
CA SER A 51 -9.14 10.08 -8.73
C SER A 51 -8.70 8.77 -9.40
N LEU A 52 -7.43 8.40 -9.22
CA LEU A 52 -6.93 7.08 -9.59
C LEU A 52 -7.32 6.09 -8.49
N LYS A 53 -8.08 5.06 -8.83
CA LYS A 53 -8.57 4.07 -7.87
C LYS A 53 -7.63 2.87 -7.78
N VAL A 54 -7.13 2.63 -6.57
CA VAL A 54 -6.43 1.42 -6.18
C VAL A 54 -7.42 0.57 -5.40
N CYS A 55 -7.82 -0.54 -5.98
CA CYS A 55 -8.86 -1.38 -5.43
C CYS A 55 -8.27 -2.65 -4.80
N LEU A 56 -8.97 -3.18 -3.80
CA LEU A 56 -8.66 -4.44 -3.16
C LEU A 56 -9.87 -5.36 -3.25
N TYR A 57 -9.66 -6.60 -3.70
CA TYR A 57 -10.70 -7.64 -3.72
C TYR A 57 -10.23 -8.88 -2.95
N GLY A 58 -11.12 -9.42 -2.12
CA GLY A 58 -10.83 -10.49 -1.17
C GLY A 58 -10.59 -9.96 0.25
N ARG A 59 -10.01 -10.80 1.11
CA ARG A 59 -9.65 -10.46 2.50
C ARG A 59 -8.52 -9.43 2.49
N ASP A 60 -8.66 -8.34 3.24
CA ASP A 60 -7.62 -7.31 3.33
C ASP A 60 -6.40 -7.79 4.15
N PRO A 61 -5.23 -8.01 3.52
CA PRO A 61 -4.02 -8.36 4.27
C PRO A 61 -3.20 -7.13 4.69
N PHE A 62 -3.51 -5.95 4.15
CA PHE A 62 -2.78 -4.71 4.38
C PHE A 62 -3.26 -3.97 5.63
N GLY A 63 -4.56 -4.07 5.93
CA GLY A 63 -5.19 -3.33 7.01
C GLY A 63 -4.91 -1.82 6.90
N ALA A 64 -4.40 -1.23 7.97
CA ALA A 64 -4.10 0.20 8.00
C ALA A 64 -3.00 0.64 7.00
N ALA A 65 -2.21 -0.28 6.42
CA ALA A 65 -1.13 0.08 5.51
C ALA A 65 -1.62 0.79 4.24
N LEU A 66 -2.81 0.44 3.73
CA LEU A 66 -3.36 1.08 2.53
C LEU A 66 -3.72 2.56 2.75
N SER A 67 -4.00 2.96 4.00
CA SER A 67 -4.27 4.38 4.32
C SER A 67 -3.10 5.29 3.95
N SER A 68 -1.87 4.77 3.94
CA SER A 68 -0.68 5.52 3.53
C SER A 68 -0.63 5.84 2.04
N LEU A 69 -1.46 5.17 1.24
CA LEU A 69 -1.60 5.40 -0.20
C LEU A 69 -2.65 6.46 -0.50
N GLU A 70 -3.60 6.69 0.41
CA GLU A 70 -4.62 7.72 0.21
C GLU A 70 -4.01 9.12 0.10
N HIS A 71 -4.68 9.96 -0.69
CA HIS A 71 -4.29 11.35 -0.96
C HIS A 71 -2.92 11.52 -1.66
N ARG A 72 -2.20 10.44 -1.95
CA ARG A 72 -0.97 10.48 -2.75
C ARG A 72 -1.31 10.82 -4.19
N GLN A 73 -0.36 11.43 -4.88
CA GLN A 73 -0.52 11.84 -6.27
C GLN A 73 0.18 10.83 -7.19
N VAL A 74 -0.55 10.31 -8.16
CA VAL A 74 -0.05 9.46 -9.25
C VAL A 74 -0.58 10.04 -10.55
N GLN A 75 0.33 10.38 -11.48
CA GLN A 75 0.00 10.95 -12.78
C GLN A 75 -0.96 12.17 -12.71
N GLY A 76 -0.77 13.04 -11.70
CA GLY A 76 -1.62 14.22 -11.48
C GLY A 76 -3.04 13.90 -11.01
N ARG A 77 -3.25 12.73 -10.42
CA ARG A 77 -4.51 12.27 -9.84
C ARG A 77 -4.29 11.88 -8.39
N GLU A 78 -5.23 12.25 -7.55
CA GLU A 78 -5.29 11.77 -6.18
C GLU A 78 -5.64 10.28 -6.16
N VAL A 79 -4.91 9.51 -5.37
CA VAL A 79 -5.15 8.08 -5.17
C VAL A 79 -6.25 7.89 -4.14
N LYS A 80 -7.23 7.04 -4.49
CA LYS A 80 -8.26 6.55 -3.57
C LYS A 80 -8.17 5.04 -3.46
N VAL A 81 -8.18 4.55 -2.22
CA VAL A 81 -8.24 3.12 -1.94
C VAL A 81 -9.71 2.71 -1.84
N VAL A 82 -10.07 1.60 -2.47
CA VAL A 82 -11.44 1.07 -2.44
C VAL A 82 -11.44 -0.43 -2.15
N LEU A 83 -12.08 -0.83 -1.05
CA LEU A 83 -12.38 -2.24 -0.79
C LEU A 83 -13.61 -2.63 -1.61
N LEU A 84 -13.46 -3.58 -2.52
CA LEU A 84 -14.54 -4.02 -3.40
C LEU A 84 -15.41 -5.07 -2.69
N GLY A 85 -16.72 -4.86 -2.74
CA GLY A 85 -17.69 -5.86 -2.29
C GLY A 85 -17.97 -6.94 -3.34
N SER A 86 -17.68 -6.66 -4.61
CA SER A 86 -17.94 -7.55 -5.73
C SER A 86 -16.98 -7.29 -6.89
N ILE A 87 -16.63 -8.33 -7.65
CA ILE A 87 -15.63 -8.22 -8.73
C ILE A 87 -16.10 -7.34 -9.90
N GLU A 88 -17.41 -7.22 -10.11
CA GLU A 88 -18.01 -6.39 -11.18
C GLU A 88 -17.66 -4.90 -11.01
N GLN A 89 -17.33 -4.48 -9.79
CA GLN A 89 -16.88 -3.11 -9.48
C GLN A 89 -15.45 -2.83 -9.94
N ALA A 90 -14.66 -3.86 -10.25
CA ALA A 90 -13.25 -3.74 -10.62
C ALA A 90 -13.02 -2.96 -11.92
N SER A 91 -14.01 -2.93 -12.82
CA SER A 91 -13.96 -2.16 -14.07
C SER A 91 -13.76 -0.65 -13.86
N ALA A 92 -14.09 -0.13 -12.67
CA ALA A 92 -13.89 1.26 -12.30
C ALA A 92 -12.49 1.55 -11.73
N CYS A 93 -11.65 0.54 -11.54
CA CYS A 93 -10.34 0.62 -10.91
C CYS A 93 -9.24 0.81 -11.97
N GLN A 94 -8.15 1.47 -11.60
CA GLN A 94 -6.95 1.52 -12.44
C GLN A 94 -5.99 0.40 -12.07
N LEU A 95 -5.86 0.14 -10.76
CA LEU A 95 -5.12 -0.97 -10.20
C LEU A 95 -6.04 -1.80 -9.30
N LEU A 96 -6.01 -3.11 -9.44
CA LEU A 96 -6.71 -4.05 -8.58
C LEU A 96 -5.70 -5.00 -7.93
N PHE A 97 -5.59 -4.95 -6.61
CA PHE A 97 -4.96 -6.02 -5.84
C PHE A 97 -5.97 -7.13 -5.57
N ILE A 98 -5.61 -8.37 -5.90
CA ILE A 98 -6.39 -9.57 -5.63
C ILE A 98 -5.69 -10.34 -4.51
N SER A 99 -6.40 -10.49 -3.39
CA SER A 99 -5.87 -11.16 -2.20
C SER A 99 -5.77 -12.69 -2.38
N ASP A 100 -4.86 -13.29 -1.62
CA ASP A 100 -4.68 -14.75 -1.50
C ASP A 100 -5.98 -15.49 -1.14
N SER A 101 -6.92 -14.81 -0.48
CA SER A 101 -8.24 -15.39 -0.17
C SER A 101 -9.03 -15.83 -1.40
N GLU A 102 -8.70 -15.28 -2.57
CA GLU A 102 -9.35 -15.58 -3.84
C GLU A 102 -8.56 -16.56 -4.73
N GLU A 103 -7.48 -17.17 -4.24
CA GLU A 103 -6.61 -18.10 -4.99
C GLU A 103 -7.40 -19.18 -5.74
N ARG A 104 -8.40 -19.81 -5.10
CA ARG A 104 -9.21 -20.85 -5.77
C ARG A 104 -10.05 -20.34 -6.95
N ARG A 105 -10.21 -19.04 -7.10
CA ARG A 105 -11.07 -18.38 -8.10
C ARG A 105 -10.28 -17.42 -9.00
N SER A 106 -9.00 -17.17 -8.73
CA SER A 106 -8.13 -16.20 -9.40
C SER A 106 -8.22 -16.29 -10.92
N ALA A 107 -8.03 -17.48 -11.49
CA ALA A 107 -8.10 -17.70 -12.94
C ALA A 107 -9.47 -17.30 -13.53
N THR A 108 -10.57 -17.48 -12.81
CA THR A 108 -11.91 -17.07 -13.26
C THR A 108 -12.10 -15.56 -13.16
N LEU A 109 -11.60 -14.95 -12.07
CA LEU A 109 -11.62 -13.49 -11.88
C LEU A 109 -10.80 -12.81 -12.98
N LEU A 110 -9.59 -13.28 -13.25
CA LEU A 110 -8.71 -12.76 -14.30
C LEU A 110 -9.36 -12.86 -15.69
N ARG A 111 -10.00 -13.99 -16.00
CA ARG A 111 -10.79 -14.12 -17.24
C ARG A 111 -11.91 -13.09 -17.35
N SER A 112 -12.58 -12.76 -16.24
CA SER A 112 -13.65 -11.75 -16.24
C SER A 112 -13.14 -10.31 -16.43
N LEU A 113 -11.87 -10.07 -16.12
CA LEU A 113 -11.19 -8.78 -16.28
C LEU A 113 -10.43 -8.67 -17.61
N ALA A 114 -10.33 -9.75 -18.38
CA ALA A 114 -9.62 -9.77 -19.64
C ALA A 114 -10.16 -8.71 -20.61
N GLY A 115 -9.25 -7.93 -21.21
CA GLY A 115 -9.60 -6.83 -22.13
C GLY A 115 -10.04 -5.53 -21.43
N THR A 116 -10.13 -5.50 -20.10
CA THR A 116 -10.30 -4.25 -19.35
C THR A 116 -8.95 -3.58 -19.08
N PRO A 117 -8.87 -2.24 -19.04
CA PRO A 117 -7.65 -1.53 -18.71
C PRO A 117 -7.42 -1.49 -17.19
N VAL A 118 -7.45 -2.64 -16.53
CA VAL A 118 -7.22 -2.76 -15.08
C VAL A 118 -5.90 -3.49 -14.88
N LEU A 119 -4.94 -2.84 -14.21
CA LEU A 119 -3.71 -3.52 -13.81
C LEU A 119 -4.00 -4.43 -12.62
N THR A 120 -3.92 -5.74 -12.83
CA THR A 120 -4.09 -6.72 -11.76
C THR A 120 -2.77 -7.02 -11.07
N VAL A 121 -2.80 -7.06 -9.74
CA VAL A 121 -1.65 -7.30 -8.88
C VAL A 121 -2.04 -8.35 -7.84
N SER A 122 -1.16 -9.29 -7.56
CA SER A 122 -1.28 -10.21 -6.43
C SER A 122 0.12 -10.62 -5.97
N ASP A 123 0.19 -11.33 -4.86
CA ASP A 123 1.38 -12.03 -4.36
C ASP A 123 1.16 -13.54 -4.26
N MET A 124 0.10 -14.05 -4.91
CA MET A 124 -0.17 -15.47 -5.05
C MET A 124 0.84 -16.13 -6.00
N GLU A 125 1.30 -17.33 -5.63
CA GLU A 125 2.15 -18.14 -6.49
C GLU A 125 1.44 -18.47 -7.82
N GLY A 126 2.14 -18.34 -8.95
CA GLY A 126 1.58 -18.61 -10.28
C GLY A 126 0.58 -17.57 -10.80
N PHE A 127 0.34 -16.45 -10.10
CA PHE A 127 -0.67 -15.46 -10.52
C PHE A 127 -0.46 -14.91 -11.94
N VAL A 128 0.79 -14.67 -12.34
CA VAL A 128 1.13 -14.23 -13.70
C VAL A 128 0.87 -15.32 -14.73
N ASP A 129 1.15 -16.58 -14.39
CA ASP A 129 0.90 -17.73 -15.28
C ASP A 129 -0.61 -17.93 -15.55
N GLU A 130 -1.47 -17.50 -14.61
CA GLU A 130 -2.92 -17.49 -14.76
C GLU A 130 -3.48 -16.29 -15.55
N GLY A 131 -2.60 -15.37 -15.97
CA GLY A 131 -2.96 -14.16 -16.73
C GLY A 131 -3.04 -12.88 -15.89
N GLY A 132 -2.50 -12.89 -14.68
CA GLY A 132 -2.30 -11.69 -13.85
C GLY A 132 -1.23 -10.75 -14.42
N GLY A 133 -1.32 -9.46 -14.08
CA GLY A 133 -0.35 -8.45 -14.54
C GLY A 133 0.97 -8.48 -13.76
N ILE A 134 0.90 -8.45 -12.43
CA ILE A 134 2.06 -8.47 -11.52
C ILE A 134 1.81 -9.50 -10.40
N GLY A 135 2.77 -10.40 -10.18
CA GLY A 135 2.77 -11.46 -9.17
C GLY A 135 4.06 -11.49 -8.37
#